data_AF-H3A936-F1
#
_entry.id   AF-H3A936-F1
#
_cell.length_a   1.000
_cell.length_b   1.000
_cell.length_c   1.000
_cell.angle_alpha   90.00
_cell.angle_beta   90.00
_cell.angle_gamma   90.00
#
_symmetry.space_group_name_H-M   'P 1'
#
loop_
_entity.id
_entity.type
_entity.pdbx_description
1 polymer ?
#
loop_
_entity_poly.entity_id
_entity_poly.type
_entity_poly.pdbx_seq_one_letter_code
_entity_poly.pdbx_strand_id
1 'polypeptide(L)'
;KLYRHRIFLEQLGKALVTPLIQRRSRMPRALAAIALIQNVQTEGDSASLSVATGLCKKSARCNYCPSSNDNKTNITCVKCRKYLCKCHMSIFSPTCAKKI
;
A
#
# COMPACT_ATOMS: atom_id res chain seq x y z
N LYS A 1 -2.13 16.24 36.83
CA LYS A 1 -1.90 14.76 36.95
C LYS A 1 -1.99 14.05 35.60
N LEU A 2 -3.04 14.24 34.79
CA LEU A 2 -3.26 13.53 33.51
C LEU A 2 -2.13 13.71 32.47
N TYR A 3 -1.53 14.90 32.38
CA TYR A 3 -0.44 15.17 31.43
C TYR A 3 0.79 14.26 31.63
N ARG A 4 1.23 14.06 32.87
CA ARG A 4 2.38 13.18 33.17
C ARG A 4 2.07 11.72 32.82
N HIS A 5 0.86 11.26 33.11
CA HIS A 5 0.42 9.91 32.74
C HIS A 5 0.38 9.71 31.23
N ARG A 6 -0.11 10.71 30.48
CA ARG A 6 -0.11 10.68 29.01
C ARG A 6 1.31 10.56 28.43
N ILE A 7 2.24 11.40 28.90
CA ILE A 7 3.64 11.36 28.43
C ILE A 7 4.29 10.01 28.75
N PHE A 8 4.05 9.49 29.95
CA PHE A 8 4.56 8.19 30.35
C PHE A 8 4.06 7.07 29.42
N LEU A 9 2.75 7.01 29.16
CA LEU A 9 2.19 5.99 28.26
C LEU A 9 2.69 6.13 26.83
N GLU A 10 2.88 7.36 26.34
CA GLU A 10 3.43 7.60 25.01
C GLU A 10 4.88 7.08 24.91
N GLN A 11 5.72 7.38 25.90
CA GLN A 11 7.11 6.92 25.96
C GLN A 11 7.19 5.40 26.12
N LEU A 12 6.38 4.82 27.01
CA LEU A 12 6.32 3.38 27.24
C LEU A 12 5.89 2.65 25.97
N GLY A 13 4.83 3.12 25.31
CA GLY A 13 4.34 2.53 24.06
C GLY A 13 5.41 2.55 22.96
N LYS A 14 6.13 3.66 22.79
CA LYS A 14 7.25 3.75 21.85
C LYS A 14 8.34 2.72 22.21
N ALA A 15 8.80 2.70 23.46
CA ALA A 15 9.86 1.79 23.91
C ALA A 15 9.54 0.31 23.67
N LEU A 16 8.29 -0.11 23.90
CA LEU A 16 7.85 -1.48 23.70
C LEU A 16 7.79 -1.89 22.22
N VAL A 17 7.40 -0.97 21.34
CA VAL A 17 7.09 -1.30 19.94
C VAL A 17 8.29 -1.07 19.00
N THR A 18 9.19 -0.13 19.33
CA THR A 18 10.40 0.16 18.54
C THR A 18 11.22 -1.08 18.12
N PRO A 19 11.61 -2.00 19.04
CA PRO A 19 12.42 -3.16 18.64
C PRO A 19 11.66 -4.12 17.70
N LEU A 20 10.34 -4.16 17.80
CA LEU A 20 9.49 -4.97 16.91
C LEU A 20 9.42 -4.36 15.51
N ILE A 21 9.39 -3.02 15.41
CA ILE A 21 9.42 -2.31 14.13
C ILE A 21 10.80 -2.42 13.47
N GLN A 22 11.89 -2.33 14.25
CA GLN A 22 13.26 -2.46 13.73
C GLN A 22 13.52 -3.84 13.11
N ARG A 23 13.05 -4.92 13.76
CA ARG A 23 13.23 -6.30 13.25
C ARG A 23 12.27 -6.68 12.12
N ARG A 24 11.34 -5.80 11.74
CA ARG A 24 10.31 -6.10 10.75
C ARG A 24 10.91 -6.12 9.34
N SER A 25 11.02 -7.32 8.76
CA SER A 25 11.49 -7.52 7.38
C SER A 25 10.42 -7.26 6.30
N ARG A 26 9.15 -7.51 6.61
CA ARG A 26 8.04 -7.37 5.64
C ARG A 26 7.35 -6.02 5.77
N MET A 27 7.31 -5.26 4.68
CA MET A 27 6.65 -3.96 4.65
C MET A 27 5.12 -4.07 4.43
N PRO A 28 4.31 -3.26 5.15
CA PRO A 28 2.89 -3.12 4.87
C PRO A 28 2.64 -2.55 3.48
N ARG A 29 1.41 -2.69 2.96
CA ARG A 29 1.02 -2.07 1.69
C ARG A 29 0.68 -0.58 1.82
N ALA A 30 0.31 -0.14 3.01
CA ALA A 30 -0.08 1.25 3.25
C ALA A 30 1.16 2.13 3.33
N LEU A 31 1.22 3.18 2.50
CA LEU A 31 2.39 4.05 2.40
C LEU A 31 2.69 4.80 3.69
N ALA A 32 1.66 5.27 4.39
CA ALA A 32 1.83 5.89 5.69
C ALA A 32 2.51 4.92 6.69
N ALA A 33 2.13 3.64 6.68
CA ALA A 33 2.74 2.65 7.55
C ALA A 33 4.18 2.30 7.11
N ILE A 34 4.45 2.27 5.80
CA ILE A 34 5.81 2.11 5.27
C ILE A 34 6.70 3.25 5.78
N ALA A 35 6.27 4.50 5.61
CA ALA A 35 7.01 5.67 6.06
C ALA A 35 7.28 5.63 7.57
N LEU A 36 6.29 5.25 8.39
CA LEU A 36 6.50 5.10 9.84
C LEU A 36 7.56 4.05 10.18
N ILE A 37 7.53 2.89 9.51
CA ILE A 37 8.50 1.82 9.75
C ILE A 37 9.89 2.23 9.30
N GLN A 38 9.99 2.86 8.13
CA GLN A 38 11.25 3.40 7.61
C GLN A 38 11.84 4.41 8.58
N ASN A 39 11.05 5.39 9.04
CA ASN A 39 11.50 6.37 10.02
C ASN A 39 12.07 5.69 11.27
N VAL A 40 11.35 4.75 11.88
CA VAL A 40 11.82 4.06 13.10
C VAL A 40 13.08 3.20 12.86
N GLN A 41 13.26 2.65 11.66
CA GLN A 41 14.47 1.94 11.29
C GLN A 41 15.64 2.90 11.07
N THR A 42 15.41 4.07 10.47
CA THR A 42 16.42 5.10 10.23
C THR A 42 16.73 5.95 11.45
N GLU A 43 15.85 6.09 12.44
CA GLU A 43 16.17 6.78 13.70
C GLU A 43 17.26 6.04 14.51
N GLY A 44 17.53 4.76 14.20
CA GLY A 44 18.73 4.07 14.70
C GLY A 44 20.03 4.53 14.02
N ASP A 45 19.92 5.09 12.82
CA ASP A 45 20.99 5.50 11.92
C ASP A 45 20.69 6.91 11.34
N SER A 46 20.65 7.94 12.20
CA SER A 46 20.65 9.38 11.85
C SER A 46 19.78 9.85 10.67
N ALA A 47 18.62 10.43 11.00
CA ALA A 47 17.95 11.58 10.37
C ALA A 47 17.85 11.66 8.82
N SER A 48 16.64 11.49 8.28
CA SER A 48 16.13 12.37 7.20
C SER A 48 14.62 12.22 6.98
N LEU A 49 13.87 13.31 7.17
CA LEU A 49 12.43 13.41 6.85
C LEU A 49 12.25 13.61 5.35
N SER A 50 11.66 12.63 4.66
CA SER A 50 11.06 12.85 3.33
C SER A 50 9.63 12.32 3.30
N VAL A 51 8.68 13.25 3.24
CA VAL A 51 7.25 12.97 3.12
C VAL A 51 6.95 12.56 1.67
N ALA A 52 6.87 11.26 1.41
CA ALA A 52 6.38 10.74 0.13
C ALA A 52 4.85 10.62 0.17
N THR A 53 4.15 11.68 -0.22
CA THR A 53 2.71 11.64 -0.54
C THR A 53 2.51 10.88 -1.86
N GLY A 54 2.29 9.57 -1.78
CA GLY A 54 2.35 8.69 -2.96
C GLY A 54 1.07 7.94 -3.35
N LEU A 55 -0.07 8.61 -3.59
CA LEU A 55 -1.21 8.10 -4.39
C LEU A 55 -1.56 6.59 -4.23
N CYS A 56 -2.42 6.27 -3.27
CA CYS A 56 -3.12 4.98 -3.25
C CYS A 56 -3.88 4.78 -4.57
N LYS A 57 -3.37 3.91 -5.47
CA LYS A 57 -4.05 3.59 -6.73
C LYS A 57 -5.38 2.90 -6.42
N LYS A 58 -6.49 3.60 -6.69
CA LYS A 58 -7.85 3.12 -6.47
C LYS A 58 -8.09 1.88 -7.35
N SER A 59 -8.51 0.76 -6.75
CA SER A 59 -8.86 -0.45 -7.48
C SER A 59 -10.35 -0.47 -7.80
N ALA A 60 -10.72 -1.04 -8.95
CA ALA A 60 -12.10 -1.14 -9.42
C ALA A 60 -12.40 -2.55 -9.96
N ARG A 61 -13.69 -2.88 -10.10
CA ARG A 61 -14.14 -4.17 -10.63
C ARG A 61 -13.65 -4.35 -12.07
N CYS A 62 -13.28 -5.57 -12.42
CA CYS A 62 -13.00 -5.93 -13.80
C CYS A 62 -14.23 -5.67 -14.67
N ASN A 63 -14.02 -5.03 -15.82
CA ASN A 63 -15.10 -4.65 -16.74
C ASN A 63 -15.70 -5.85 -17.50
N TYR A 64 -15.01 -6.99 -17.50
CA TYR A 64 -15.39 -8.19 -18.26
C TYR A 64 -15.88 -9.31 -17.35
N CYS A 65 -15.77 -9.17 -16.02
CA CYS A 65 -16.36 -10.13 -15.11
C CYS A 65 -17.88 -9.91 -15.02
N PRO A 66 -18.69 -10.99 -15.04
CA PRO A 66 -20.11 -10.88 -14.74
C PRO A 66 -20.31 -10.34 -13.33
N SER A 67 -21.48 -9.75 -13.05
CA SER A 67 -21.75 -9.15 -11.73
C SER A 67 -21.76 -10.16 -10.58
N SER A 68 -21.85 -11.46 -10.89
CA SER A 68 -21.70 -12.54 -9.91
C SER A 68 -20.27 -12.71 -9.42
N ASN A 69 -19.27 -12.20 -10.14
CA ASN A 69 -17.87 -12.35 -9.80
C ASN A 69 -17.19 -10.98 -9.66
N ASP A 70 -17.13 -10.47 -8.43
CA ASP A 70 -16.59 -9.14 -8.12
C ASP A 70 -15.06 -9.11 -8.03
N ASN A 71 -14.40 -9.38 -9.16
CA ASN A 71 -12.94 -9.35 -9.23
C ASN A 71 -12.42 -7.92 -9.26
N LYS A 72 -11.95 -7.43 -8.11
CA LYS A 72 -11.37 -6.09 -7.95
C LYS A 72 -9.89 -6.05 -8.34
N THR A 73 -9.55 -5.09 -9.19
CA THR A 73 -8.25 -5.00 -9.86
C THR A 73 -7.77 -3.56 -9.94
N ASN A 74 -6.47 -3.34 -9.90
CA ASN A 74 -5.83 -2.05 -10.17
C ASN A 74 -5.08 -2.04 -11.51
N ILE A 75 -5.25 -3.12 -12.28
CA ILE A 75 -4.62 -3.30 -13.59
C ILE A 75 -5.57 -2.76 -14.65
N THR A 76 -5.08 -1.86 -15.49
CA THR A 76 -5.83 -1.29 -16.60
C THR A 76 -5.15 -1.64 -17.93
N CYS A 77 -5.95 -1.81 -18.99
CA CYS A 77 -5.36 -1.94 -20.33
C CYS A 77 -4.75 -0.61 -20.78
N VAL A 78 -3.54 -0.65 -21.34
CA VAL A 78 -2.83 0.54 -21.82
C VAL A 78 -3.61 1.28 -22.91
N LYS A 79 -4.27 0.55 -23.82
CA LYS A 79 -5.03 1.13 -24.93
C LYS A 79 -6.42 1.61 -24.50
N CYS A 80 -7.17 0.71 -23.86
CA CYS A 80 -8.59 0.87 -23.65
C CYS A 80 -8.94 1.35 -22.22
N ARG A 81 -7.95 1.54 -21.33
CA ARG A 81 -8.02 2.00 -19.91
C ARG A 81 -9.05 1.33 -19.00
N LYS A 82 -9.70 0.26 -19.47
CA LYS A 82 -10.62 -0.59 -18.69
C LYS A 82 -9.84 -1.42 -17.67
N TYR A 83 -10.43 -1.64 -16.50
CA TYR A 83 -9.92 -2.51 -15.44
C TYR A 83 -10.07 -3.99 -15.81
N LEU A 84 -8.98 -4.76 -15.67
CA LEU A 84 -8.86 -6.16 -16.06
C LEU A 84 -8.41 -7.03 -14.88
N CYS A 85 -9.02 -8.19 -14.71
CA CYS A 85 -8.50 -9.23 -13.81
C CYS A 85 -7.40 -10.05 -14.49
N LYS A 86 -6.64 -10.82 -13.71
CA LYS A 86 -5.52 -11.62 -14.23
C LYS A 86 -5.97 -12.61 -15.32
N CYS A 87 -7.14 -13.24 -15.15
CA CYS A 87 -7.74 -14.12 -16.15
C CYS A 87 -8.08 -13.37 -17.45
N HIS A 88 -8.66 -12.18 -17.34
CA HIS A 88 -9.00 -11.37 -18.52
C HIS A 88 -7.79 -10.66 -19.12
N MET A 89 -6.70 -10.48 -18.38
CA MET A 89 -5.45 -9.97 -18.93
C MET A 89 -4.81 -10.97 -19.88
N SER A 90 -4.80 -12.26 -19.56
CA SER A 90 -4.28 -13.30 -20.45
C SER A 90 -5.20 -13.58 -21.64
N ILE A 91 -6.53 -13.47 -21.46
CA ILE A 91 -7.51 -13.72 -22.53
C ILE A 91 -7.62 -12.53 -23.51
N PHE A 92 -7.63 -11.29 -23.01
CA PHE A 92 -7.90 -10.09 -23.82
C PHE A 92 -6.63 -9.33 -24.26
N SER A 93 -5.43 -9.79 -23.88
CA SER A 93 -4.17 -9.22 -24.41
C SER A 93 -4.08 -9.20 -25.95
N PRO A 94 -4.69 -10.14 -26.72
CA PRO A 94 -4.69 -10.07 -28.17
C PRO A 94 -5.92 -9.31 -28.74
N THR A 95 -6.99 -9.11 -27.98
CA THR A 95 -8.25 -8.56 -28.52
C THR A 95 -8.29 -7.03 -28.54
N CYS A 96 -7.60 -6.32 -27.63
CA CYS A 96 -7.29 -4.88 -27.83
C CYS A 96 -6.08 -4.69 -28.80
N ALA A 97 -5.42 -5.78 -29.25
CA ALA A 97 -4.37 -5.72 -30.28
C ALA A 97 -4.92 -5.76 -31.72
N LYS A 98 -6.09 -6.38 -31.95
CA LYS A 98 -6.76 -6.48 -33.26
C LYS A 98 -7.78 -5.36 -33.54
N LYS A 99 -7.29 -4.13 -33.62
CA LYS A 99 -7.91 -3.05 -34.42
C LYS A 99 -6.77 -2.27 -35.08
N ILE A 100 -6.29 -2.82 -36.19
CA ILE A 100 -5.71 -2.08 -37.31
C ILE A 100 -6.68 -2.34 -38.46
#